data_AF-A0A836GY46-F1
#
_entry.id   AF-A0A836GY46-F1
#
_cell.length_a   1.000
_cell.length_b   1.000
_cell.length_c   1.000
_cell.angle_alpha   90.00
_cell.angle_beta   90.00
_cell.angle_gamma   90.00
#
_symmetry.space_group_name_H-M   'P 1'
#
loop_
_entity.id
_entity.type
_entity.pdbx_description
1 polymer ?
#
loop_
_entity_poly.entity_id
_entity_poly.type
_entity_poly.pdbx_seq_one_letter_code
_entity_poly.pdbx_strand_id
1 'polypeptide(L)'
;MPPAVSTTHSTAKLYAGNPRSGSGTRSRAPNDKREYAADEAILLTALQFAKSTKNTQSTPREQEEQLSDLLVLIRHGERQDHADRAWKGNALLPLYDPPLSDAGRKQSFETALKYLALRQERKVEQRIRGTFTLFLVSPFHRCIETAAVINVIAFKGRLPMYVEPLLSDWQRVKVFRTAPVLGGSYMASEGPSVPGAEGDRLLFRPQLEALRATLIPFLKACAAHEAELLAEYNIDSGVASTWATLAEEWLDTHAALPVWTCAATTSSIEAKVASQCSVGEVRATGRRAAKSSQHFPPPDASNEEYRGCGVAYPEGKSDLVRRCEQVVSTHFLRCAAVESDTMVPSAIQTAVAAERKTRLPKYFQIWAERTAEDRDSAGPPALLPPMHVMAITHADVVSTLLVVCCPKYYDKGAGYSVPYCSVTALQRHNNYYRIPAAEERQRREASASTLARAQKHGKCYAKKKSNTLPSKNQLTAPIRTRPLPPLSVEWNVQAVGSTDLLRTRIVIEYTK
;
A
#
# COMPACT_ATOMS: atom_id res chain seq x y z
N MET A 1 -2.85 -39.90 56.18
CA MET A 1 -4.01 -40.56 55.50
C MET A 1 -4.02 -40.10 54.04
N PRO A 2 -4.39 -40.98 53.08
CA PRO A 2 -3.79 -41.21 51.74
C PRO A 2 -4.23 -40.17 50.67
N PRO A 3 -3.97 -40.27 49.33
CA PRO A 3 -3.39 -41.38 48.50
C PRO A 3 -2.24 -40.96 47.53
N ALA A 4 -1.31 -41.86 47.17
CA ALA A 4 -1.29 -42.93 46.14
C ALA A 4 -0.86 -42.46 44.72
N VAL A 5 0.29 -42.98 44.30
CA VAL A 5 0.96 -42.76 43.01
C VAL A 5 0.67 -43.96 42.10
N SER A 6 0.16 -43.73 40.90
CA SER A 6 0.01 -44.77 39.87
C SER A 6 1.05 -44.62 38.77
N THR A 7 1.94 -45.60 38.67
CA THR A 7 2.74 -45.94 37.50
C THR A 7 1.92 -46.71 36.47
N THR A 8 2.04 -46.36 35.19
CA THR A 8 1.69 -47.27 34.08
C THR A 8 2.79 -47.28 33.04
N HIS A 9 3.33 -48.48 32.84
CA HIS A 9 4.18 -48.89 31.72
C HIS A 9 3.41 -48.85 30.40
N SER A 10 4.09 -48.54 29.30
CA SER A 10 3.71 -49.03 27.98
C SER A 10 4.94 -49.43 27.18
N THR A 11 4.93 -50.70 26.79
CA THR A 11 5.95 -51.48 26.10
C THR A 11 6.08 -51.09 24.63
N ALA A 12 7.31 -50.74 24.22
CA ALA A 12 7.69 -50.61 22.83
C ALA A 12 7.81 -52.01 22.18
N LYS A 13 7.04 -52.25 21.11
CA LYS A 13 7.25 -53.37 20.20
C LYS A 13 8.18 -52.94 19.06
N LEU A 14 9.34 -53.57 19.01
CA LEU A 14 10.28 -53.57 17.88
C LEU A 14 9.67 -54.37 16.72
N TYR A 15 9.56 -53.76 15.54
CA TYR A 15 9.44 -54.48 14.28
C TYR A 15 10.63 -54.10 13.40
N ALA A 16 11.53 -55.07 13.22
CA ALA A 16 12.57 -55.04 12.20
C ALA A 16 11.96 -55.42 10.85
N GLY A 17 12.22 -54.61 9.83
CA GLY A 17 11.89 -54.87 8.43
C GLY A 17 13.06 -54.47 7.54
N ASN A 18 13.61 -55.46 6.85
CA ASN A 18 14.84 -55.42 6.05
C ASN A 18 14.78 -54.49 4.81
N PRO A 19 15.95 -54.12 4.25
CA PRO A 19 16.09 -53.13 3.18
C PRO A 19 15.84 -53.76 1.81
N ARG A 20 15.10 -53.06 0.95
CA ARG A 20 15.12 -53.29 -0.50
C ARG A 20 15.41 -51.99 -1.23
N SER A 21 16.58 -52.02 -1.85
CA SER A 21 17.02 -51.20 -2.98
C SER A 21 15.97 -51.11 -4.08
N GLY A 22 15.81 -49.92 -4.66
CA GLY A 22 15.27 -49.81 -6.02
C GLY A 22 14.49 -48.53 -6.32
N SER A 23 15.00 -47.81 -7.33
CA SER A 23 14.30 -46.86 -8.21
C SER A 23 13.85 -45.50 -7.66
N GLY A 24 14.72 -44.51 -7.87
CA GLY A 24 14.43 -43.49 -8.88
C GLY A 24 13.33 -42.48 -8.56
N THR A 25 13.59 -41.55 -7.65
CA THR A 25 12.91 -40.26 -7.62
C THR A 25 13.85 -39.18 -8.13
N ARG A 26 13.64 -38.76 -9.38
CA ARG A 26 14.14 -37.50 -9.93
C ARG A 26 13.74 -36.38 -8.99
N SER A 27 14.67 -35.93 -8.16
CA SER A 27 14.59 -34.64 -7.48
C SER A 27 14.65 -33.57 -8.57
N ARG A 28 13.47 -33.10 -8.97
CA ARG A 28 13.34 -31.97 -9.88
C ARG A 28 13.58 -30.72 -9.04
N ALA A 29 14.83 -30.29 -9.01
CA ALA A 29 15.19 -28.98 -8.49
C ALA A 29 14.26 -27.93 -9.13
N PRO A 30 13.63 -27.04 -8.34
CA PRO A 30 12.92 -25.91 -8.92
C PRO A 30 13.96 -25.02 -9.60
N ASN A 31 13.87 -24.98 -10.92
CA ASN A 31 14.66 -24.10 -11.77
C ASN A 31 14.11 -22.68 -11.56
N ASP A 32 14.41 -22.06 -10.42
CA ASP A 32 14.14 -20.66 -10.12
C ASP A 32 15.20 -19.78 -10.80
N LYS A 33 15.24 -19.83 -12.13
CA LYS A 33 15.71 -18.69 -12.92
C LYS A 33 14.48 -17.84 -13.25
N ARG A 34 13.94 -17.19 -12.22
CA ARG A 34 13.04 -16.05 -12.43
C ARG A 34 13.93 -14.86 -12.74
N GLU A 35 13.91 -14.44 -14.00
CA GLU A 35 14.30 -13.08 -14.38
C GLU A 35 13.64 -12.10 -13.41
N TYR A 36 14.44 -11.15 -12.91
CA TYR A 36 14.06 -10.11 -11.97
C TYR A 36 13.04 -9.16 -12.63
N ALA A 37 11.79 -9.59 -12.75
CA ALA A 37 10.69 -8.69 -13.00
C ALA A 37 10.48 -7.90 -11.71
N ALA A 38 10.91 -6.65 -11.72
CA ALA A 38 10.52 -5.67 -10.74
C ALA A 38 8.97 -5.68 -10.59
N ASP A 39 8.52 -5.76 -9.34
CA ASP A 39 7.44 -4.94 -8.79
C ASP A 39 6.09 -4.90 -9.53
N GLU A 40 5.49 -6.06 -9.82
CA GLU A 40 4.09 -6.08 -10.23
C GLU A 40 3.17 -6.00 -9.00
N ALA A 41 2.49 -4.86 -8.83
CA ALA A 41 1.54 -4.67 -7.74
C ALA A 41 0.42 -5.74 -7.79
N ILE A 42 0.16 -6.38 -6.65
CA ILE A 42 -0.85 -7.45 -6.58
C ILE A 42 -2.19 -6.84 -6.16
N LEU A 43 -3.16 -6.89 -7.07
CA LEU A 43 -4.55 -6.55 -6.78
C LEU A 43 -5.29 -7.71 -6.12
N LEU A 44 -6.31 -7.40 -5.34
CA LEU A 44 -6.97 -8.35 -4.43
C LEU A 44 -8.32 -8.84 -4.96
N THR A 45 -8.79 -8.32 -6.10
CA THR A 45 -10.12 -8.63 -6.66
C THR A 45 -10.29 -10.14 -6.84
N ALA A 46 -9.35 -10.80 -7.51
CA ALA A 46 -9.47 -12.22 -7.80
C ALA A 46 -9.47 -13.08 -6.52
N LEU A 47 -8.66 -12.70 -5.52
CA LEU A 47 -8.58 -13.40 -4.23
C LEU A 47 -9.84 -13.22 -3.39
N GLN A 48 -10.33 -11.98 -3.28
CA GLN A 48 -11.56 -11.68 -2.54
C GLN A 48 -12.78 -12.31 -3.22
N PHE A 49 -12.84 -12.26 -4.56
CA PHE A 49 -13.89 -12.92 -5.32
C PHE A 49 -13.87 -14.45 -5.15
N ALA A 50 -12.70 -15.09 -5.26
CA ALA A 50 -12.55 -16.53 -5.04
C ALA A 50 -12.95 -16.94 -3.61
N LYS A 51 -12.69 -16.08 -2.61
CA LYS A 51 -13.19 -16.28 -1.24
C LYS A 51 -14.72 -16.19 -1.20
N SER A 52 -15.30 -15.16 -1.80
CA SER A 52 -16.76 -14.91 -1.76
C SER A 52 -17.56 -16.04 -2.41
N THR A 53 -17.06 -16.61 -3.51
CA THR A 53 -17.75 -17.65 -4.29
C THR A 53 -17.70 -19.04 -3.64
N LYS A 54 -16.93 -19.23 -2.57
CA LYS A 54 -16.99 -20.48 -1.79
C LYS A 54 -18.37 -20.71 -1.18
N ASN A 55 -19.11 -19.64 -0.89
CA ASN A 55 -20.50 -19.74 -0.50
C ASN A 55 -21.37 -19.81 -1.77
N THR A 56 -21.79 -21.01 -2.17
CA THR A 56 -22.59 -21.21 -3.39
C THR A 56 -23.97 -20.58 -3.33
N GLN A 57 -24.44 -20.21 -2.14
CA GLN A 57 -25.71 -19.52 -1.94
C GLN A 57 -25.60 -17.99 -2.06
N SER A 58 -24.38 -17.44 -2.08
CA SER A 58 -24.20 -15.99 -2.15
C SER A 58 -24.71 -15.44 -3.48
N THR A 59 -25.54 -14.41 -3.42
CA THR A 59 -25.97 -13.68 -4.60
C THR A 59 -24.79 -12.89 -5.21
N PRO A 60 -24.84 -12.53 -6.50
CA PRO A 60 -23.83 -11.67 -7.12
C PRO A 60 -23.61 -10.35 -6.37
N ARG A 61 -24.66 -9.81 -5.76
CA ARG A 61 -24.58 -8.59 -4.95
C ARG A 61 -23.83 -8.82 -3.65
N GLU A 62 -24.12 -9.91 -2.94
CA GLU A 62 -23.36 -10.28 -1.73
C GLU A 62 -21.88 -10.56 -2.05
N GLN A 63 -21.58 -11.11 -3.23
CA GLN A 63 -20.20 -11.28 -3.70
C GLN A 63 -19.52 -9.94 -3.95
N GLU A 64 -20.22 -8.99 -4.57
CA GLU A 64 -19.74 -7.62 -4.78
C GLU A 64 -19.49 -6.91 -3.44
N GLU A 65 -20.38 -7.06 -2.45
CA GLU A 65 -20.22 -6.50 -1.10
C GLU A 65 -18.94 -6.98 -0.38
N GLN A 66 -18.43 -8.17 -0.72
CA GLN A 66 -17.16 -8.68 -0.16
C GLN A 66 -15.92 -8.03 -0.79
N LEU A 67 -16.07 -7.33 -1.92
CA LEU A 67 -14.97 -6.58 -2.53
C LEU A 67 -14.72 -5.32 -1.70
N SER A 68 -13.50 -5.20 -1.16
CA SER A 68 -13.16 -4.15 -0.21
C SER A 68 -11.71 -3.71 -0.31
N ASP A 69 -11.49 -2.44 -0.02
CA ASP A 69 -10.16 -1.90 0.25
C ASP A 69 -9.82 -2.10 1.72
N LEU A 70 -8.54 -2.32 1.99
CA LEU A 70 -7.97 -2.32 3.34
C LEU A 70 -6.84 -1.29 3.39
N LEU A 71 -6.99 -0.29 4.25
CA LEU A 71 -5.95 0.69 4.56
C LEU A 71 -5.42 0.42 5.97
N VAL A 72 -4.18 -0.03 6.06
CA VAL A 72 -3.48 -0.25 7.31
C VAL A 72 -2.57 0.93 7.59
N LEU A 73 -2.94 1.75 8.56
CA LEU A 73 -2.13 2.86 9.06
C LEU A 73 -1.17 2.35 10.12
N ILE A 74 0.11 2.63 9.96
CA ILE A 74 1.14 2.29 10.94
C ILE A 74 1.90 3.56 11.30
N ARG A 75 1.95 3.88 12.60
CA ARG A 75 2.88 4.93 13.07
C ARG A 75 4.31 4.40 12.91
N HIS A 76 5.24 5.22 12.44
CA HIS A 76 6.66 4.85 12.45
C HIS A 76 7.14 4.35 13.84
N GLY A 77 8.28 3.66 13.91
CA GLY A 77 8.89 3.26 15.19
C GLY A 77 9.38 4.44 16.04
N GLU A 78 9.81 4.19 17.28
CA GLU A 78 10.40 5.23 18.14
C GLU A 78 11.54 5.98 17.43
N ARG A 79 11.55 7.30 17.63
CA ARG A 79 12.53 8.21 17.01
C ARG A 79 13.79 8.32 17.84
N GLN A 80 14.93 8.48 17.18
CA GLN A 80 16.21 8.70 17.85
C GLN A 80 16.20 9.94 18.75
N ASP A 81 15.56 11.04 18.35
CA ASP A 81 15.51 12.27 19.17
C ASP A 81 14.57 12.19 20.38
N HIS A 82 13.70 11.18 20.41
CA HIS A 82 12.88 10.88 21.57
C HIS A 82 13.61 9.97 22.56
N ALA A 83 14.40 9.02 22.06
CA ALA A 83 15.28 8.17 22.87
C ALA A 83 16.48 8.96 23.44
N ASP A 84 17.08 9.82 22.61
CA ASP A 84 18.20 10.68 22.96
C ASP A 84 17.84 12.16 22.74
N ARG A 85 17.54 12.86 23.84
CA ARG A 85 17.23 14.30 23.84
C ARG A 85 18.41 15.17 23.40
N ALA A 86 19.63 14.63 23.38
CA ALA A 86 20.81 15.33 22.89
C ALA A 86 20.93 15.28 21.35
N TRP A 87 20.06 14.56 20.63
CA TRP A 87 20.03 14.54 19.17
C TRP A 87 20.02 15.96 18.59
N LYS A 88 20.97 16.24 17.69
CA LYS A 88 21.06 17.51 16.95
C LYS A 88 21.09 17.34 15.43
N GLY A 89 20.76 16.15 14.93
CA GLY A 89 21.16 15.75 13.58
C GLY A 89 22.58 15.16 13.57
N ASN A 90 23.01 14.69 12.41
CA ASN A 90 24.37 14.20 12.18
C ASN A 90 24.83 14.55 10.74
N ALA A 91 25.96 13.98 10.30
CA ALA A 91 26.50 14.24 8.96
C ALA A 91 25.57 13.80 7.82
N LEU A 92 24.66 12.86 8.07
CA LEU A 92 23.77 12.29 7.05
C LEU A 92 22.33 12.81 7.15
N LEU A 93 21.85 13.13 8.36
CA LEU A 93 20.44 13.46 8.63
C LEU A 93 20.28 14.79 9.39
N PRO A 94 19.33 15.64 8.99
CA PRO A 94 19.09 16.91 9.65
C PRO A 94 18.38 16.73 11.01
N LEU A 95 18.39 17.80 11.81
CA LEU A 95 17.80 17.85 13.16
C LEU A 95 16.36 17.31 13.21
N TYR A 96 15.51 17.75 12.28
CA TYR A 96 14.06 17.47 12.30
C TYR A 96 13.67 16.18 11.55
N ASP A 97 14.63 15.45 10.98
CA ASP A 97 14.40 14.16 10.33
C ASP A 97 15.28 13.05 10.95
N PRO A 98 15.11 12.77 12.26
CA PRO A 98 15.86 11.74 12.95
C PRO A 98 15.54 10.34 12.40
N PRO A 99 16.51 9.41 12.48
CA PRO A 99 16.25 8.00 12.21
C PRO A 99 15.45 7.35 13.35
N LEU A 100 15.14 6.06 13.19
CA LEU A 100 14.64 5.25 14.29
C LEU A 100 15.71 5.04 15.37
N SER A 101 15.27 4.96 16.62
CA SER A 101 16.07 4.41 17.72
C SER A 101 16.20 2.88 17.57
N ASP A 102 17.04 2.25 18.38
CA ASP A 102 17.12 0.79 18.43
C ASP A 102 15.79 0.15 18.82
N ALA A 103 15.07 0.73 19.78
CA ALA A 103 13.73 0.29 20.14
C ALA A 103 12.73 0.49 18.98
N GLY A 104 12.85 1.59 18.24
CA GLY A 104 12.03 1.86 17.06
C GLY A 104 12.23 0.85 15.94
N ARG A 105 13.48 0.47 15.67
CA ARG A 105 13.81 -0.62 14.73
C ARG A 105 13.26 -1.96 15.23
N LYS A 106 13.30 -2.22 16.54
CA LYS A 106 12.74 -3.45 17.08
C LYS A 106 11.21 -3.54 16.95
N GLN A 107 10.51 -2.42 17.13
CA GLN A 107 9.06 -2.33 16.93
C GLN A 107 8.68 -2.60 15.45
N SER A 108 9.43 -2.05 14.49
CA SER A 108 9.18 -2.32 13.07
C SER A 108 9.50 -3.77 12.70
N PHE A 109 10.54 -4.36 13.30
CA PHE A 109 10.88 -5.78 13.15
C PHE A 109 9.75 -6.71 13.59
N GLU A 110 9.17 -6.50 14.77
CA GLU A 110 8.04 -7.33 15.25
C GLU A 110 6.78 -7.16 14.40
N THR A 111 6.52 -5.93 13.96
CA THR A 111 5.45 -5.65 13.00
C THR A 111 5.67 -6.47 11.73
N ALA A 112 6.91 -6.55 11.25
CA ALA A 112 7.27 -7.37 10.11
C ALA A 112 7.06 -8.87 10.37
N LEU A 113 7.48 -9.39 11.53
CA LEU A 113 7.26 -10.80 11.89
C LEU A 113 5.77 -11.17 11.90
N LYS A 114 4.93 -10.29 12.44
CA LYS A 114 3.47 -10.45 12.44
C LYS A 114 2.91 -10.58 11.02
N TYR A 115 3.30 -9.69 10.11
CA TYR A 115 2.83 -9.76 8.73
C TYR A 115 3.43 -10.96 7.97
N LEU A 116 4.66 -11.36 8.27
CA LEU A 116 5.25 -12.58 7.74
C LEU A 116 4.42 -13.81 8.13
N ALA A 117 4.06 -13.94 9.41
CA ALA A 117 3.20 -15.02 9.89
C ALA A 117 1.81 -15.00 9.23
N LEU A 118 1.15 -13.83 9.14
CA LEU A 118 -0.14 -13.70 8.47
C LEU A 118 -0.09 -14.19 7.00
N ARG A 119 1.02 -13.97 6.29
CA ARG A 119 1.22 -14.45 4.92
C ARG A 119 1.42 -15.96 4.82
N GLN A 120 1.95 -16.57 5.87
CA GLN A 120 2.21 -18.01 5.94
C GLN A 120 0.99 -18.81 6.45
N GLU A 121 -0.07 -18.11 6.86
CA GLU A 121 -1.30 -18.73 7.35
C GLU A 121 -1.90 -19.74 6.36
N ARG A 122 -2.40 -20.85 6.91
CA ARG A 122 -3.02 -21.92 6.13
C ARG A 122 -4.39 -21.53 5.60
N LYS A 123 -5.15 -20.76 6.39
CA LYS A 123 -6.49 -20.28 6.02
C LYS A 123 -6.36 -19.15 4.99
N VAL A 124 -7.04 -19.30 3.86
CA VAL A 124 -7.03 -18.31 2.76
C VAL A 124 -7.46 -16.93 3.26
N GLU A 125 -8.43 -16.88 4.16
CA GLU A 125 -8.99 -15.65 4.71
C GLU A 125 -7.96 -14.88 5.54
N GLN A 126 -7.13 -15.59 6.32
CA GLN A 126 -6.05 -14.97 7.09
C GLN A 126 -4.89 -14.59 6.17
N ARG A 127 -4.57 -15.43 5.18
CA ARG A 127 -3.54 -15.12 4.18
C ARG A 127 -3.87 -13.85 3.40
N ILE A 128 -5.13 -13.62 3.03
CA ILE A 128 -5.58 -12.40 2.37
C ILE A 128 -5.29 -11.17 3.24
N ARG A 129 -5.45 -11.25 4.57
CA ARG A 129 -5.10 -10.15 5.50
C ARG A 129 -3.60 -9.88 5.58
N GLY A 130 -2.76 -10.86 5.28
CA GLY A 130 -1.31 -10.71 5.15
C GLY A 130 -0.85 -10.25 3.76
N THR A 131 -1.73 -10.27 2.75
CA THR A 131 -1.39 -9.85 1.38
C THR A 131 -1.65 -8.36 1.23
N PHE A 132 -0.66 -7.64 0.70
CA PHE A 132 -0.72 -6.22 0.41
C PHE A 132 -0.39 -5.95 -1.06
N THR A 133 -0.96 -4.88 -1.58
CA THR A 133 -0.72 -4.36 -2.91
C THR A 133 0.53 -3.49 -2.95
N LEU A 134 0.71 -2.61 -1.96
CA LEU A 134 1.81 -1.64 -1.89
C LEU A 134 1.94 -0.99 -0.50
N PHE A 135 3.04 -0.26 -0.32
CA PHE A 135 3.24 0.74 0.72
C PHE A 135 2.96 2.16 0.21
N LEU A 136 2.32 2.97 1.06
CA LEU A 136 2.36 4.43 0.99
C LEU A 136 3.18 4.95 2.17
N VAL A 137 4.20 5.77 1.93
CA VAL A 137 5.17 6.12 2.98
C VAL A 137 5.37 7.62 3.04
N SER A 138 5.31 8.17 4.25
CA SER A 138 5.71 9.55 4.51
C SER A 138 7.19 9.76 4.15
N PRO A 139 7.59 10.91 3.59
CA PRO A 139 8.96 11.13 3.13
C PRO A 139 10.01 11.29 4.25
N PHE A 140 9.60 11.32 5.52
CA PHE A 140 10.52 11.36 6.65
C PHE A 140 11.32 10.06 6.78
N HIS A 141 12.61 10.17 7.08
CA HIS A 141 13.55 9.05 7.14
C HIS A 141 13.04 7.89 8.02
N ARG A 142 12.56 8.19 9.23
CA ARG A 142 11.98 7.20 10.16
C ARG A 142 10.82 6.38 9.58
N CYS A 143 10.01 6.97 8.69
CA CYS A 143 8.88 6.29 8.07
C CYS A 143 9.38 5.34 6.96
N ILE A 144 10.36 5.79 6.18
CA ILE A 144 11.02 4.98 5.16
C ILE A 144 11.80 3.82 5.79
N GLU A 145 12.56 4.08 6.86
CA GLU A 145 13.28 3.04 7.62
C GLU A 145 12.31 2.00 8.20
N THR A 146 11.19 2.44 8.79
CA THR A 146 10.13 1.53 9.28
C THR A 146 9.58 0.67 8.14
N ALA A 147 9.25 1.28 6.99
CA ALA A 147 8.71 0.58 5.83
C ALA A 147 9.72 -0.42 5.25
N ALA A 148 11.00 -0.05 5.18
CA ALA A 148 12.07 -0.88 4.66
C ALA A 148 12.28 -2.14 5.51
N VAL A 149 12.31 -2.02 6.85
CA VAL A 149 12.38 -3.18 7.76
C VAL A 149 11.21 -4.13 7.51
N ILE A 150 9.98 -3.61 7.44
CA ILE A 150 8.79 -4.43 7.18
C ILE A 150 8.86 -5.07 5.79
N ASN A 151 9.26 -4.33 4.76
CA ASN A 151 9.33 -4.83 3.39
C ASN A 151 10.35 -5.96 3.25
N VAL A 152 11.58 -5.78 3.73
CA VAL A 152 12.65 -6.77 3.65
C VAL A 152 12.25 -8.07 4.35
N ILE A 153 11.71 -7.99 5.56
CA ILE A 153 11.41 -9.18 6.37
C ILE A 153 10.10 -9.84 5.94
N ALA A 154 9.01 -9.06 5.90
CA ALA A 154 7.67 -9.61 5.68
C ALA A 154 7.39 -9.87 4.21
N PHE A 155 8.02 -9.12 3.30
CA PHE A 155 7.72 -9.14 1.86
C PHE A 155 8.94 -9.39 0.97
N LYS A 156 10.10 -9.72 1.57
CA LYS A 156 11.37 -9.99 0.85
C LYS A 156 11.83 -8.84 -0.03
N GLY A 157 11.50 -7.59 0.35
CA GLY A 157 11.83 -6.38 -0.39
C GLY A 157 11.04 -6.18 -1.68
N ARG A 158 9.95 -6.94 -1.90
CA ARG A 158 9.22 -6.96 -3.18
C ARG A 158 7.88 -6.23 -3.16
N LEU A 159 7.46 -5.68 -2.01
CA LEU A 159 6.22 -4.91 -1.98
C LEU A 159 6.51 -3.50 -2.51
N PRO A 160 5.84 -3.04 -3.59
CA PRO A 160 6.09 -1.71 -4.15
C PRO A 160 5.92 -0.63 -3.09
N MET A 161 6.79 0.38 -3.11
CA MET A 161 6.80 1.47 -2.15
C MET A 161 6.68 2.82 -2.86
N TYR A 162 5.62 3.57 -2.53
CA TYR A 162 5.41 4.92 -3.04
C TYR A 162 5.50 5.93 -1.90
N VAL A 163 6.19 7.04 -2.17
CA VAL A 163 6.24 8.18 -1.25
C VAL A 163 4.99 9.03 -1.44
N GLU A 164 4.29 9.33 -0.34
CA GLU A 164 3.14 10.24 -0.31
C GLU A 164 3.48 11.43 0.61
N PRO A 165 3.84 12.60 0.04
CA PRO A 165 4.15 13.81 0.79
C PRO A 165 3.02 14.24 1.74
N LEU A 166 1.77 13.98 1.39
CA LEU A 166 0.61 14.32 2.22
C LEU A 166 0.48 13.43 3.47
N LEU A 167 1.30 12.38 3.61
CA LEU A 167 1.45 11.62 4.87
C LEU A 167 2.55 12.19 5.79
N SER A 168 3.14 13.35 5.46
CA SER A 168 4.13 14.06 6.29
C SER A 168 3.59 14.44 7.67
N ASP A 169 4.52 14.63 8.61
CA ASP A 169 4.21 14.98 10.01
C ASP A 169 3.40 16.28 10.09
N TRP A 170 2.75 16.52 11.23
CA TRP A 170 1.95 17.73 11.41
C TRP A 170 2.85 18.96 11.47
N GLN A 171 2.73 19.85 10.48
CA GLN A 171 3.64 20.99 10.28
C GLN A 171 3.34 22.17 11.23
N ARG A 172 3.13 21.90 12.52
CA ARG A 172 2.88 22.96 13.52
C ARG A 172 4.16 23.61 14.00
N VAL A 173 4.08 24.90 14.28
CA VAL A 173 5.14 25.68 14.94
C VAL A 173 5.57 25.10 16.29
N LYS A 174 4.64 24.44 17.01
CA LYS A 174 4.95 23.77 18.29
C LYS A 174 5.86 22.54 18.13
N VAL A 175 5.78 21.86 16.99
CA VAL A 175 6.58 20.66 16.69
C VAL A 175 7.86 21.07 15.96
N PHE A 176 7.72 21.94 14.95
CA PHE A 176 8.81 22.43 14.14
C PHE A 176 8.88 23.95 14.22
N ARG A 177 9.98 24.52 14.73
CA ARG A 177 10.15 25.98 14.82
C ARG A 177 10.32 26.65 13.45
N THR A 178 10.70 25.87 12.45
CA THR A 178 10.84 26.25 11.04
C THR A 178 10.29 25.11 10.19
N ALA A 179 10.08 25.33 8.89
CA ALA A 179 9.77 24.23 7.99
C ALA A 179 10.84 23.12 8.12
N PRO A 180 10.45 21.84 8.32
CA PRO A 180 11.40 20.76 8.46
C PRO A 180 12.08 20.49 7.13
N VAL A 181 13.40 20.28 7.21
CA VAL A 181 14.22 19.79 6.10
C VAL A 181 14.32 18.28 6.26
N LEU A 182 14.06 17.55 5.17
CA LEU A 182 14.18 16.11 5.10
C LEU A 182 15.63 15.68 4.85
N GLY A 183 15.96 14.46 5.26
CA GLY A 183 17.22 13.81 4.89
C GLY A 183 17.30 13.51 3.39
N GLY A 184 16.17 13.15 2.79
CA GLY A 184 16.03 12.92 1.35
C GLY A 184 15.57 14.14 0.56
N SER A 185 15.41 13.96 -0.75
CA SER A 185 15.10 15.05 -1.69
C SER A 185 14.15 14.61 -2.80
N TYR A 186 13.42 15.56 -3.36
CA TYR A 186 12.57 15.35 -4.54
C TYR A 186 13.33 15.71 -5.81
N MET A 187 13.06 14.96 -6.87
CA MET A 187 13.52 15.22 -8.23
C MET A 187 12.38 15.00 -9.23
N ALA A 188 12.43 15.71 -10.35
CA ALA A 188 11.60 15.38 -11.50
C ALA A 188 12.12 14.08 -12.15
N SER A 189 11.20 13.25 -12.63
CA SER A 189 11.54 12.09 -13.43
C SER A 189 12.06 12.55 -14.79
N GLU A 190 13.25 12.07 -15.19
CA GLU A 190 13.88 12.39 -16.47
C GLU A 190 13.29 11.56 -17.64
N GLY A 191 12.38 10.63 -17.32
CA GLY A 191 11.75 9.77 -18.32
C GLY A 191 10.88 10.56 -19.31
N PRO A 192 10.74 10.09 -20.57
CA PRO A 192 9.80 10.70 -21.50
C PRO A 192 8.42 10.70 -20.87
N SER A 193 7.81 11.88 -20.75
CA SER A 193 6.45 12.02 -20.25
C SER A 193 5.52 11.16 -21.11
N VAL A 194 5.02 10.06 -20.55
CA VAL A 194 4.02 9.22 -21.22
C VAL A 194 2.67 9.93 -21.06
N PRO A 195 1.98 10.30 -22.15
CA PRO A 195 0.68 10.94 -22.05
C PRO A 195 -0.28 10.10 -21.21
N GLY A 196 -0.80 10.66 -20.12
CA GLY A 196 -1.72 9.99 -19.20
C GLY A 196 -1.10 9.24 -18.02
N ALA A 197 0.23 9.31 -17.83
CA ALA A 197 0.94 8.75 -16.67
C ALA A 197 1.60 9.86 -15.83
N GLU A 198 0.82 10.87 -15.44
CA GLU A 198 1.31 12.00 -14.64
C GLU A 198 1.75 11.56 -13.23
N GLY A 199 1.29 10.41 -12.76
CA GLY A 199 1.71 9.79 -11.50
C GLY A 199 3.19 9.38 -11.44
N ASP A 200 3.90 9.30 -12.57
CA ASP A 200 5.31 8.88 -12.62
C ASP A 200 6.31 10.05 -12.73
N ARG A 201 5.82 11.29 -12.60
CA ARG A 201 6.59 12.52 -12.83
C ARG A 201 7.57 12.88 -11.73
N LEU A 202 7.38 12.37 -10.52
CA LEU A 202 8.19 12.71 -9.36
C LEU A 202 8.82 11.47 -8.75
N LEU A 203 10.07 11.62 -8.35
CA LEU A 203 10.80 10.64 -7.56
C LEU A 203 11.30 11.29 -6.26
N PHE A 204 11.48 10.47 -5.24
CA PHE A 204 12.07 10.85 -3.96
C PHE A 204 13.34 10.04 -3.72
N ARG A 205 14.47 10.71 -3.55
CA ARG A 205 15.76 10.10 -3.20
C ARG A 205 15.89 10.07 -1.68
N PRO A 206 15.70 8.91 -1.01
CA PRO A 206 15.96 8.80 0.41
C PRO A 206 17.46 8.92 0.70
N GLN A 207 17.83 9.21 1.95
CA GLN A 207 19.22 9.19 2.37
C GLN A 207 19.71 7.74 2.57
N LEU A 208 20.19 7.12 1.49
CA LEU A 208 20.55 5.70 1.44
C LEU A 208 21.70 5.33 2.36
N GLU A 209 22.70 6.21 2.51
CA GLU A 209 23.85 5.97 3.38
C GLU A 209 23.40 5.86 4.84
N ALA A 210 22.45 6.70 5.26
CA ALA A 210 21.89 6.64 6.60
C ALA A 210 21.04 5.37 6.80
N LEU A 211 20.25 4.98 5.79
CA LEU A 211 19.49 3.73 5.82
C LEU A 211 20.43 2.52 5.89
N ARG A 212 21.47 2.46 5.06
CA ARG A 212 22.45 1.37 5.04
C ARG A 212 23.19 1.25 6.37
N ALA A 213 23.60 2.38 6.94
CA ALA A 213 24.30 2.43 8.22
C ALA A 213 23.47 1.91 9.41
N THR A 214 22.14 1.95 9.32
CA THR A 214 21.22 1.56 10.39
C THR A 214 20.59 0.18 10.14
N LEU A 215 20.04 -0.06 8.94
CA LEU A 215 19.32 -1.28 8.59
C LEU A 215 20.21 -2.52 8.57
N ILE A 216 21.38 -2.46 7.93
CA ILE A 216 22.21 -3.65 7.71
C ILE A 216 22.77 -4.20 9.02
N PRO A 217 23.38 -3.40 9.91
CA PRO A 217 23.83 -3.89 11.21
C PRO A 217 22.68 -4.42 12.06
N PHE A 218 21.53 -3.73 12.05
CA PHE A 218 20.34 -4.14 12.80
C PHE A 218 19.82 -5.51 12.37
N LEU A 219 19.68 -5.76 11.06
CA LEU A 219 19.17 -7.03 10.55
C LEU A 219 20.15 -8.19 10.82
N LYS A 220 21.47 -7.94 10.72
CA LYS A 220 22.49 -8.91 11.13
C LYS A 220 22.38 -9.25 12.61
N ALA A 221 22.23 -8.25 13.47
CA ALA A 221 22.06 -8.44 14.91
C ALA A 221 20.78 -9.23 15.23
N CYS A 222 19.66 -8.91 14.58
CA CYS A 222 18.42 -9.66 14.75
C CYS A 222 18.56 -11.12 14.34
N ALA A 223 19.17 -11.40 13.18
CA ALA A 223 19.39 -12.77 12.72
C ALA A 223 20.30 -13.58 13.65
N ALA A 224 21.27 -12.93 14.32
CA ALA A 224 22.20 -13.59 15.22
C ALA A 224 21.68 -13.78 16.66
N HIS A 225 20.88 -12.84 17.17
CA HIS A 225 20.59 -12.74 18.60
C HIS A 225 19.13 -12.96 18.99
N GLU A 226 18.19 -12.98 18.03
CA GLU A 226 16.75 -13.05 18.32
C GLU A 226 16.18 -14.47 18.20
N ALA A 227 16.97 -15.49 18.52
CA ALA A 227 16.62 -16.89 18.28
C ALA A 227 15.27 -17.31 18.90
N GLU A 228 14.97 -16.85 20.12
CA GLU A 228 13.70 -17.15 20.80
C GLU A 228 12.50 -16.54 20.07
N LEU A 229 12.60 -15.27 19.69
CA LEU A 229 11.53 -14.57 18.99
C LEU A 229 11.34 -15.13 17.58
N LEU A 230 12.42 -15.47 16.87
CA LEU A 230 12.34 -16.13 15.56
C LEU A 230 11.64 -17.49 15.66
N ALA A 231 11.92 -18.26 16.72
CA ALA A 231 11.28 -19.54 16.96
C ALA A 231 9.77 -19.39 17.22
N GLU A 232 9.33 -18.34 17.93
CA GLU A 232 7.90 -18.05 18.16
C GLU A 232 7.14 -17.90 16.83
N TYR A 233 7.77 -17.29 15.83
CA TYR A 233 7.19 -17.09 14.50
C TYR A 233 7.51 -18.23 13.51
N ASN A 234 8.13 -19.33 13.97
CA ASN A 234 8.58 -20.45 13.14
C ASN A 234 9.50 -20.03 11.98
N ILE A 235 10.39 -19.06 12.23
CA ILE A 235 11.32 -18.55 11.23
C ILE A 235 12.64 -19.30 11.34
N ASP A 236 13.01 -19.97 10.24
CA ASP A 236 14.28 -20.66 10.11
C ASP A 236 15.47 -19.67 10.13
N SER A 237 16.57 -20.05 10.78
CA SER A 237 17.77 -19.21 10.89
C SER A 237 18.42 -18.95 9.53
N GLY A 238 18.30 -19.88 8.58
CA GLY A 238 18.69 -19.70 7.20
C GLY A 238 17.91 -18.57 6.55
N VAL A 239 16.58 -18.50 6.74
CA VAL A 239 15.77 -17.38 6.25
C VAL A 239 16.21 -16.06 6.89
N ALA A 240 16.35 -16.01 8.21
CA ALA A 240 16.76 -14.79 8.90
C ALA A 240 18.13 -14.27 8.44
N SER A 241 19.08 -15.18 8.18
CA SER A 241 20.42 -14.83 7.70
C SER A 241 20.42 -14.13 6.34
N THR A 242 19.39 -14.31 5.52
CA THR A 242 19.26 -13.63 4.20
C THR A 242 18.82 -12.18 4.29
N TRP A 243 18.26 -11.71 5.41
CA TRP A 243 17.65 -10.39 5.49
C TRP A 243 18.62 -9.24 5.25
N ALA A 244 19.87 -9.36 5.73
CA ALA A 244 20.88 -8.34 5.49
C ALA A 244 21.23 -8.23 4.00
N THR A 245 21.36 -9.36 3.30
CA THR A 245 21.60 -9.38 1.84
C THR A 245 20.40 -8.81 1.08
N LEU A 246 19.18 -9.21 1.43
CA LEU A 246 17.97 -8.66 0.83
C LEU A 246 17.84 -7.15 1.06
N ALA A 247 18.28 -6.65 2.21
CA ALA A 247 18.28 -5.22 2.50
C ALA A 247 19.32 -4.45 1.66
N GLU A 248 20.52 -5.00 1.44
CA GLU A 248 21.49 -4.39 0.51
C GLU A 248 20.92 -4.34 -0.91
N GLU A 249 20.39 -5.46 -1.41
CA GLU A 249 19.73 -5.53 -2.72
C GLU A 249 18.58 -4.52 -2.83
N TRP A 250 17.77 -4.39 -1.78
CA TRP A 250 16.70 -3.41 -1.72
C TRP A 250 17.24 -1.99 -1.81
N LEU A 251 18.27 -1.63 -1.02
CA LEU A 251 18.88 -0.30 -1.03
C LEU A 251 19.51 0.05 -2.39
N ASP A 252 20.12 -0.93 -3.05
CA ASP A 252 20.76 -0.74 -4.36
C ASP A 252 19.73 -0.54 -5.48
N THR A 253 18.57 -1.19 -5.38
CA THR A 253 17.49 -1.09 -6.36
C THR A 253 16.54 0.08 -6.12
N HIS A 254 16.49 0.61 -4.89
CA HIS A 254 15.57 1.68 -4.48
C HIS A 254 16.30 3.02 -4.26
N ALA A 255 17.26 3.33 -5.14
CA ALA A 255 17.99 4.59 -5.06
C ALA A 255 17.08 5.83 -5.20
N ALA A 256 15.94 5.66 -5.84
CA ALA A 256 14.84 6.62 -5.85
C ALA A 256 13.51 5.87 -5.73
N LEU A 257 12.58 6.42 -4.96
CA LEU A 257 11.23 5.89 -4.77
C LEU A 257 10.24 6.71 -5.59
N PRO A 258 9.27 6.06 -6.27
CA PRO A 258 8.21 6.79 -6.97
C PRO A 258 7.35 7.59 -5.98
N VAL A 259 6.96 8.80 -6.36
CA VAL A 259 6.06 9.64 -5.58
C VAL A 259 4.66 9.51 -6.16
N TRP A 260 3.69 9.06 -5.35
CA TRP A 260 2.28 9.03 -5.75
C TRP A 260 1.48 9.96 -4.85
N THR A 261 1.06 11.08 -5.42
CA THR A 261 0.26 12.11 -4.74
C THR A 261 -0.67 12.80 -5.74
N CYS A 262 -1.47 13.75 -5.28
CA CYS A 262 -2.38 14.50 -6.15
C CYS A 262 -1.64 15.50 -7.07
N ALA A 263 -2.27 15.86 -8.18
CA ALA A 263 -1.71 16.77 -9.18
C ALA A 263 -1.24 18.11 -8.59
N ALA A 264 -2.03 18.71 -7.70
CA ALA A 264 -1.69 19.99 -7.07
C ALA A 264 -0.38 19.93 -6.25
N THR A 265 -0.19 18.85 -5.46
CA THR A 265 1.04 18.63 -4.70
C THR A 265 2.21 18.33 -5.63
N THR A 266 1.99 17.53 -6.67
CA THR A 266 3.00 17.25 -7.71
C THR A 266 3.51 18.55 -8.34
N SER A 267 2.62 19.39 -8.86
CA SER A 267 3.00 20.67 -9.46
C SER A 267 3.69 21.61 -8.48
N SER A 268 3.26 21.63 -7.21
CA SER A 268 3.91 22.44 -6.17
C SER A 268 5.35 21.99 -5.90
N ILE A 269 5.59 20.68 -5.84
CA ILE A 269 6.92 20.11 -5.63
C ILE A 269 7.80 20.35 -6.85
N GLU A 270 7.30 20.08 -8.06
CA GLU A 270 8.03 20.32 -9.31
C GLU A 270 8.45 21.78 -9.47
N ALA A 271 7.55 22.73 -9.17
CA ALA A 271 7.87 24.15 -9.22
C ALA A 271 9.00 24.53 -8.25
N LYS A 272 9.04 23.91 -7.06
CA LYS A 272 10.13 24.13 -6.08
C LYS A 272 11.43 23.51 -6.55
N VAL A 273 11.40 22.29 -7.08
CA VAL A 273 12.56 21.62 -7.69
C VAL A 273 13.14 22.50 -8.81
N ALA A 274 12.29 22.96 -9.74
CA ALA A 274 12.71 23.81 -10.85
C ALA A 274 13.27 25.17 -10.40
N SER A 275 12.69 25.78 -9.35
CA SER A 275 13.16 27.08 -8.84
C SER A 275 14.56 27.00 -8.24
N GLN A 276 14.92 25.87 -7.65
CA GLN A 276 16.24 25.70 -7.03
C GLN A 276 17.35 25.64 -8.07
N CYS A 277 17.13 24.94 -9.19
CA CYS A 277 18.07 24.85 -10.32
C CYS A 277 18.45 26.20 -10.98
N SER A 278 17.72 27.28 -10.69
CA SER A 278 17.88 28.59 -11.37
C SER A 278 18.73 29.60 -10.58
N VAL A 279 19.10 29.30 -9.34
CA VAL A 279 19.78 30.27 -8.45
C VAL A 279 21.31 30.27 -8.64
N GLY A 280 21.87 29.28 -9.32
CA GLY A 280 23.31 29.14 -9.59
C GLY A 280 23.96 30.16 -10.56
N GLU A 281 23.21 31.03 -11.25
CA GLU A 281 23.76 31.91 -12.30
C GLU A 281 23.80 33.42 -12.00
N VAL A 282 23.42 33.89 -10.80
CA VAL A 282 23.47 35.34 -10.50
C VAL A 282 24.85 35.75 -9.95
N ARG A 283 25.77 35.96 -10.89
CA ARG A 283 26.84 36.98 -10.95
C ARG A 283 27.52 37.39 -9.64
N ALA A 284 28.73 36.88 -9.47
CA ALA A 284 29.78 37.48 -8.64
C ALA A 284 30.21 38.86 -9.17
N THR A 285 29.55 39.93 -8.74
CA THR A 285 30.12 41.29 -8.77
C THR A 285 29.69 42.07 -7.54
N GLY A 286 30.51 42.07 -6.48
CA GLY A 286 30.28 42.93 -5.31
C GLY A 286 31.27 42.71 -4.18
N ARG A 287 32.37 43.48 -4.18
CA ARG A 287 33.36 43.55 -3.09
C ARG A 287 32.74 44.17 -1.81
N ARG A 288 32.98 43.56 -0.64
CA ARG A 288 33.72 44.11 0.55
C ARG A 288 33.26 43.49 1.88
N ALA A 289 34.23 42.85 2.54
CA ALA A 289 34.58 42.85 3.97
C ALA A 289 33.48 42.97 5.06
N ALA A 290 33.35 41.93 5.88
CA ALA A 290 33.44 42.02 7.35
C ALA A 290 33.52 40.61 8.00
N LYS A 291 34.22 40.55 9.14
CA LYS A 291 34.57 39.39 9.97
C LYS A 291 33.34 38.81 10.70
N SER A 292 33.31 37.49 10.92
CA SER A 292 33.02 36.81 12.21
C SER A 292 32.27 35.48 12.06
N SER A 293 32.66 34.53 12.92
CA SER A 293 32.09 33.22 13.25
C SER A 293 32.31 32.07 12.26
N GLN A 294 33.07 31.08 12.75
CA GLN A 294 33.25 29.75 12.18
C GLN A 294 31.89 29.02 12.17
N HIS A 295 31.23 29.02 11.02
CA HIS A 295 30.27 27.99 10.66
C HIS A 295 30.98 26.99 9.76
N PHE A 296 30.97 25.71 10.14
CA PHE A 296 31.34 24.61 9.26
C PHE A 296 30.56 24.75 7.93
N PRO A 297 31.22 24.80 6.77
CA PRO A 297 30.51 24.66 5.51
C PRO A 297 30.01 23.21 5.44
N PRO A 298 28.74 22.96 5.06
CA PRO A 298 28.31 21.60 4.80
C PRO A 298 29.02 21.05 3.56
N PRO A 299 29.22 19.73 3.45
CA PRO A 299 29.80 19.11 2.27
C PRO A 299 28.83 19.23 1.08
N ASP A 300 29.39 19.53 -0.09
CA ASP A 300 28.82 19.52 -1.44
C ASP A 300 27.56 20.37 -1.71
N ALA A 301 27.83 21.63 -2.06
CA ALA A 301 26.88 22.60 -2.62
C ALA A 301 26.55 22.39 -4.11
N SER A 302 26.68 21.17 -4.65
CA SER A 302 26.54 20.91 -6.09
C SER A 302 25.22 20.28 -6.55
N ASN A 303 24.32 19.88 -5.63
CA ASN A 303 23.01 19.33 -6.01
C ASN A 303 21.87 20.10 -5.32
N GLU A 304 21.32 21.07 -6.06
CA GLU A 304 20.14 21.90 -5.73
C GLU A 304 18.83 21.09 -5.77
N GLU A 305 18.68 20.09 -4.89
CA GLU A 305 17.47 19.28 -4.83
C GLU A 305 16.51 19.72 -3.70
N TYR A 306 15.20 19.64 -3.95
CA TYR A 306 14.19 20.10 -2.99
C TYR A 306 14.04 19.13 -1.82
N ARG A 307 14.47 19.55 -0.62
CA ARG A 307 14.42 18.75 0.63
C ARG A 307 13.25 19.10 1.57
N GLY A 308 12.23 19.81 1.12
CA GLY A 308 11.06 20.09 1.95
C GLY A 308 10.04 18.95 1.92
N CYS A 309 9.17 18.83 2.91
CA CYS A 309 8.22 17.71 3.04
C CYS A 309 7.02 17.70 2.08
N GLY A 310 6.98 18.62 1.11
CA GLY A 310 5.87 18.74 0.15
C GLY A 310 4.57 19.34 0.73
N VAL A 311 4.53 19.67 2.03
CA VAL A 311 3.39 20.28 2.72
C VAL A 311 3.71 21.74 3.08
N ALA A 312 2.68 22.59 3.12
CA ALA A 312 2.83 23.98 3.55
C ALA A 312 3.17 24.08 5.04
N TYR A 313 3.99 25.05 5.41
CA TYR A 313 4.35 25.37 6.79
C TYR A 313 4.11 26.86 7.05
N PRO A 314 3.50 27.25 8.19
CA PRO A 314 2.94 26.38 9.21
C PRO A 314 1.56 25.82 8.80
N GLU A 315 1.16 24.72 9.43
CA GLU A 315 -0.12 24.05 9.17
C GLU A 315 -1.05 24.13 10.38
N GLY A 316 -2.31 24.54 10.13
CA GLY A 316 -3.39 24.50 11.10
C GLY A 316 -4.04 23.12 11.25
N LYS A 317 -4.96 22.96 12.21
CA LYS A 317 -5.70 21.69 12.37
C LYS A 317 -6.63 21.41 11.19
N SER A 318 -7.29 22.44 10.66
CA SER A 318 -8.16 22.33 9.47
C SER A 318 -7.38 21.91 8.22
N ASP A 319 -6.14 22.38 8.09
CA ASP A 319 -5.28 22.06 6.95
C ASP A 319 -4.86 20.59 7.00
N LEU A 320 -4.50 20.07 8.19
CA LEU A 320 -4.22 18.65 8.39
C LEU A 320 -5.43 17.76 8.05
N VAL A 321 -6.65 18.16 8.44
CA VAL A 321 -7.88 17.45 8.09
C VAL A 321 -8.07 17.41 6.58
N ARG A 322 -7.99 18.57 5.90
CA ARG A 322 -8.11 18.67 4.45
C ARG A 322 -7.07 17.82 3.73
N ARG A 323 -5.84 17.81 4.24
CA ARG A 323 -4.75 16.98 3.71
C ARG A 323 -5.06 15.50 3.84
N CYS A 324 -5.59 15.05 4.96
CA CYS A 324 -6.00 13.66 5.16
C CYS A 324 -7.19 13.28 4.25
N GLU A 325 -8.16 14.18 4.05
CA GLU A 325 -9.23 14.01 3.05
C GLU A 325 -8.65 13.84 1.65
N GLN A 326 -7.66 14.65 1.30
CA GLN A 326 -6.98 14.61 0.01
C GLN A 326 -6.20 13.30 -0.20
N VAL A 327 -5.56 12.74 0.84
CA VAL A 327 -4.94 11.40 0.78
C VAL A 327 -5.99 10.34 0.43
N VAL A 328 -7.11 10.31 1.16
CA VAL A 328 -8.18 9.33 0.90
C VAL A 328 -8.74 9.50 -0.51
N SER A 329 -8.95 10.75 -0.92
CA SER A 329 -9.43 11.09 -2.25
C SER A 329 -8.47 10.61 -3.34
N THR A 330 -7.17 10.88 -3.19
CA THR A 330 -6.14 10.58 -4.19
C THR A 330 -5.96 9.09 -4.44
N HIS A 331 -6.03 8.27 -3.39
CA HIS A 331 -5.65 6.85 -3.48
C HIS A 331 -6.84 5.91 -3.62
N PHE A 332 -8.04 6.34 -3.21
CA PHE A 332 -9.19 5.45 -3.11
C PHE A 332 -10.41 5.95 -3.89
N LEU A 333 -10.57 7.24 -4.15
CA LEU A 333 -11.79 7.78 -4.76
C LEU A 333 -11.49 8.34 -6.15
N ARG A 334 -12.28 7.91 -7.13
CA ARG A 334 -12.28 8.55 -8.44
C ARG A 334 -13.07 9.85 -8.34
N CYS A 335 -12.37 10.98 -8.41
CA CYS A 335 -13.04 12.28 -8.44
C CYS A 335 -13.62 12.54 -9.83
N ALA A 336 -14.64 13.40 -9.91
CA ALA A 336 -15.28 13.75 -11.17
C ALA A 336 -14.35 14.50 -12.14
N ALA A 337 -13.25 15.07 -11.64
CA ALA A 337 -12.20 15.64 -12.48
C ALA A 337 -11.37 14.53 -13.14
N VAL A 338 -11.10 14.67 -14.44
CA VAL A 338 -10.32 13.73 -15.28
C VAL A 338 -8.92 13.42 -14.70
N GLU A 339 -8.43 14.29 -13.81
CA GLU A 339 -7.10 14.25 -13.17
C GLU A 339 -6.85 13.04 -12.25
N SER A 340 -7.88 12.35 -11.73
CA SER A 340 -7.62 11.24 -10.79
C SER A 340 -6.98 10.04 -11.45
N ASP A 341 -7.39 9.68 -12.67
CA ASP A 341 -6.87 8.51 -13.39
C ASP A 341 -5.44 8.77 -13.88
N THR A 342 -5.12 10.00 -14.30
CA THR A 342 -3.78 10.36 -14.83
C THR A 342 -2.71 10.35 -13.75
N MET A 343 -3.10 10.57 -12.49
CA MET A 343 -2.19 10.52 -11.34
C MET A 343 -1.93 9.10 -10.81
N VAL A 344 -2.60 8.07 -11.33
CA VAL A 344 -2.28 6.68 -10.98
C VAL A 344 -0.96 6.27 -11.65
N PRO A 345 0.05 5.77 -10.91
CA PRO A 345 1.31 5.31 -11.49
C PRO A 345 1.11 4.25 -12.59
N SER A 346 1.91 4.30 -13.65
CA SER A 346 1.74 3.39 -14.81
C SER A 346 1.87 1.91 -14.44
N ALA A 347 2.72 1.58 -13.47
CA ALA A 347 2.86 0.22 -12.93
C ALA A 347 1.55 -0.30 -12.33
N ILE A 348 0.81 0.56 -11.61
CA ILE A 348 -0.49 0.22 -11.02
C ILE A 348 -1.54 0.08 -12.13
N GLN A 349 -1.59 1.00 -13.10
CA GLN A 349 -2.50 0.88 -14.24
C GLN A 349 -2.28 -0.42 -15.02
N THR A 350 -1.01 -0.80 -15.22
CA THR A 350 -0.61 -2.04 -15.88
C THR A 350 -1.08 -3.26 -15.09
N ALA A 351 -0.91 -3.27 -13.77
CA ALA A 351 -1.41 -4.34 -12.89
C ALA A 351 -2.94 -4.47 -12.95
N VAL A 352 -3.68 -3.36 -13.00
CA VAL A 352 -5.15 -3.34 -13.19
C VAL A 352 -5.55 -3.98 -14.51
N ALA A 353 -4.91 -3.57 -15.60
CA ALA A 353 -5.18 -4.14 -16.92
C ALA A 353 -4.85 -5.64 -16.97
N ALA A 354 -3.74 -6.04 -16.35
CA ALA A 354 -3.29 -7.43 -16.28
C ALA A 354 -4.25 -8.31 -15.46
N GLU A 355 -4.67 -7.87 -14.26
CA GLU A 355 -5.64 -8.60 -13.43
C GLU A 355 -6.95 -8.79 -14.20
N ARG A 356 -7.48 -7.70 -14.78
CA ARG A 356 -8.73 -7.73 -15.55
C ARG A 356 -8.67 -8.72 -16.71
N LYS A 357 -7.56 -8.73 -17.45
CA LYS A 357 -7.39 -9.57 -18.63
C LYS A 357 -7.18 -11.04 -18.29
N THR A 358 -6.47 -11.34 -17.20
CA THR A 358 -5.93 -12.69 -16.96
C THR A 358 -6.53 -13.42 -15.76
N ARG A 359 -7.10 -12.70 -14.78
CA ARG A 359 -7.54 -13.29 -13.49
C ARG A 359 -9.02 -13.13 -13.20
N LEU A 360 -9.71 -12.22 -13.88
CA LEU A 360 -11.13 -11.95 -13.62
C LEU A 360 -12.04 -12.56 -14.68
N PRO A 361 -13.25 -13.00 -14.28
CA PRO A 361 -14.27 -13.41 -15.23
C PRO A 361 -14.66 -12.26 -16.17
N LYS A 362 -14.87 -12.59 -17.46
CA LYS A 362 -15.21 -11.60 -18.52
C LYS A 362 -16.48 -10.79 -18.26
N TYR A 363 -17.36 -11.27 -17.38
CA TYR A 363 -18.61 -10.60 -17.05
C TYR A 363 -18.45 -9.50 -16.00
N PHE A 364 -17.27 -9.32 -15.40
CA PHE A 364 -17.00 -8.19 -14.50
C PHE A 364 -17.10 -6.87 -15.26
N GLN A 365 -17.88 -5.94 -14.74
CA GLN A 365 -18.11 -4.64 -15.35
C GLN A 365 -17.35 -3.56 -14.61
N ILE A 366 -16.61 -2.72 -15.33
CA ILE A 366 -16.04 -1.50 -14.74
C ILE A 366 -17.09 -0.38 -14.69
N TRP A 367 -16.82 0.69 -13.95
CA TRP A 367 -17.71 1.84 -13.81
C TRP A 367 -18.24 2.39 -15.16
N ALA A 368 -17.37 2.51 -16.16
CA ALA A 368 -17.70 3.02 -17.49
C ALA A 368 -18.70 2.12 -18.27
N GLU A 369 -18.89 0.87 -17.85
CA GLU A 369 -19.79 -0.11 -18.47
C GLU A 369 -21.14 -0.25 -17.75
N ARG A 370 -21.29 0.41 -16.59
CA ARG A 370 -22.54 0.45 -15.80
C ARG A 370 -23.57 1.36 -16.46
N THR A 371 -24.86 1.06 -16.29
CA THR A 371 -25.95 1.96 -16.71
C THR A 371 -25.98 3.22 -15.83
N ALA A 372 -26.72 4.25 -16.23
CA ALA A 372 -26.85 5.47 -15.43
C ALA A 372 -27.46 5.16 -14.05
N GLU A 373 -28.50 4.33 -14.01
CA GLU A 373 -29.19 3.94 -12.78
C GLU A 373 -28.27 3.16 -11.81
N ASP A 374 -27.42 2.28 -12.36
CA ASP A 374 -26.44 1.53 -11.58
C ASP A 374 -25.32 2.43 -11.03
N ARG A 375 -25.00 3.54 -11.71
CA ARG A 375 -23.99 4.50 -11.23
C ARG A 375 -24.56 5.36 -10.11
N ASP A 376 -25.77 5.87 -10.28
CA ASP A 376 -26.45 6.72 -9.29
C ASP A 376 -26.66 5.96 -7.97
N SER A 377 -26.87 4.66 -8.04
CA SER A 377 -27.06 3.77 -6.89
C SER A 377 -25.77 3.19 -6.31
N ALA A 378 -24.58 3.44 -6.86
CA ALA A 378 -23.34 2.84 -6.36
C ALA A 378 -22.47 3.80 -5.51
N GLY A 379 -22.83 5.07 -5.41
CA GLY A 379 -22.07 6.09 -4.68
C GLY A 379 -20.79 6.53 -5.43
N PRO A 380 -19.87 7.26 -4.76
CA PRO A 380 -18.60 7.65 -5.35
C PRO A 380 -17.80 6.44 -5.87
N PRO A 381 -17.35 6.44 -7.14
CA PRO A 381 -16.58 5.33 -7.68
C PRO A 381 -15.22 5.18 -7.01
N ALA A 382 -14.83 3.95 -6.72
CA ALA A 382 -13.47 3.61 -6.34
C ALA A 382 -12.51 3.92 -7.51
N LEU A 383 -11.31 4.42 -7.17
CA LEU A 383 -10.28 4.75 -8.16
C LEU A 383 -9.71 3.48 -8.82
N LEU A 384 -9.47 2.45 -8.00
CA LEU A 384 -8.80 1.22 -8.40
C LEU A 384 -9.59 0.00 -7.92
N PRO A 385 -9.35 -1.19 -8.52
CA PRO A 385 -9.81 -2.46 -7.97
C PRO A 385 -9.42 -2.63 -6.49
N PRO A 386 -10.06 -3.55 -5.74
CA PRO A 386 -9.70 -3.86 -4.36
C PRO A 386 -8.20 -3.89 -4.09
N MET A 387 -7.74 -2.99 -3.21
CA MET A 387 -6.34 -2.91 -2.78
C MET A 387 -6.20 -3.08 -1.28
N HIS A 388 -5.09 -3.68 -0.87
CA HIS A 388 -4.63 -3.65 0.51
C HIS A 388 -3.38 -2.76 0.59
N VAL A 389 -3.49 -1.63 1.26
CA VAL A 389 -2.44 -0.61 1.33
C VAL A 389 -1.90 -0.52 2.75
N MET A 390 -0.59 -0.54 2.90
CA MET A 390 0.08 -0.26 4.18
C MET A 390 0.65 1.15 4.17
N ALA A 391 0.10 2.05 4.98
CA ALA A 391 0.51 3.44 5.07
C ALA A 391 1.38 3.68 6.32
N ILE A 392 2.66 4.02 6.13
CA ILE A 392 3.58 4.32 7.24
C ILE A 392 3.67 5.85 7.44
N THR A 393 3.22 6.34 8.60
CA THR A 393 3.04 7.77 8.87
C THR A 393 3.22 8.14 10.35
N HIS A 394 2.77 9.33 10.76
CA HIS A 394 2.95 9.94 12.08
C HIS A 394 1.66 9.88 12.90
N ALA A 395 1.77 10.00 14.22
CA ALA A 395 0.65 9.87 15.15
C ALA A 395 -0.55 10.77 14.80
N ASP A 396 -0.30 12.06 14.55
CA ASP A 396 -1.36 13.03 14.25
C ASP A 396 -2.07 12.75 12.92
N VAL A 397 -1.33 12.22 11.93
CA VAL A 397 -1.89 11.81 10.64
C VAL A 397 -2.75 10.57 10.79
N VAL A 398 -2.30 9.56 11.55
CA VAL A 398 -3.12 8.37 11.88
C VAL A 398 -4.42 8.80 12.57
N SER A 399 -4.32 9.63 13.61
CA SER A 399 -5.48 10.14 14.32
C SER A 399 -6.43 10.92 13.41
N THR A 400 -5.90 11.73 12.50
CA THR A 400 -6.74 12.57 11.63
C THR A 400 -7.37 11.75 10.49
N LEU A 401 -6.66 10.77 9.93
CA LEU A 401 -7.25 9.82 8.98
C LEU A 401 -8.38 9.01 9.62
N LEU A 402 -8.27 8.63 10.90
CA LEU A 402 -9.38 8.01 11.63
C LEU A 402 -10.59 8.95 11.74
N VAL A 403 -10.38 10.24 12.01
CA VAL A 403 -11.46 11.24 12.04
C VAL A 403 -12.13 11.37 10.67
N VAL A 404 -11.33 11.44 9.60
CA VAL A 404 -11.80 11.63 8.22
C VAL A 404 -12.56 10.40 7.72
N CYS A 405 -11.98 9.21 7.89
CA CYS A 405 -12.56 7.97 7.39
C CYS A 405 -13.72 7.48 8.27
N CYS A 406 -13.57 7.62 9.58
CA CYS A 406 -14.35 6.89 10.58
C CYS A 406 -14.83 7.81 11.72
N PRO A 407 -15.50 8.95 11.42
CA PRO A 407 -15.82 9.97 12.43
C PRO A 407 -16.64 9.44 13.60
N LYS A 408 -17.49 8.43 13.36
CA LYS A 408 -18.31 7.75 14.39
C LYS A 408 -17.51 7.00 15.45
N TYR A 409 -16.25 6.66 15.16
CA TYR A 409 -15.36 5.93 16.06
C TYR A 409 -14.33 6.83 16.75
N TYR A 410 -14.39 8.14 16.53
CA TYR A 410 -13.47 9.09 17.12
C TYR A 410 -14.10 9.76 18.36
N ASP A 411 -13.62 9.38 19.55
CA ASP A 411 -13.97 10.08 20.78
C ASP A 411 -13.09 11.32 20.96
N LYS A 412 -13.71 12.50 20.85
CA LYS A 412 -13.03 13.80 21.04
C LYS A 412 -12.53 14.00 22.48
N GLY A 413 -13.04 13.26 23.46
CA GLY A 413 -12.70 13.39 24.88
C GLY A 413 -11.55 12.49 25.35
N ALA A 414 -11.20 11.44 24.59
CA ALA A 414 -10.33 10.36 25.08
C ALA A 414 -8.82 10.64 25.04
N GLY A 415 -8.36 11.79 24.52
CA GLY A 415 -6.92 12.07 24.41
C GLY A 415 -6.18 11.00 23.61
N TYR A 416 -6.50 10.88 22.33
CA TYR A 416 -5.98 9.81 21.47
C TYR A 416 -4.44 9.90 21.33
N SER A 417 -3.73 9.02 22.03
CA SER A 417 -2.29 8.80 21.84
C SER A 417 -2.11 7.58 20.94
N VAL A 418 -1.39 7.73 19.84
CA VAL A 418 -1.09 6.65 18.88
C VAL A 418 0.31 6.13 19.19
N PRO A 419 0.49 4.94 19.78
CA PRO A 419 1.82 4.42 20.11
C PRO A 419 2.69 4.16 18.87
N TYR A 420 4.01 4.07 19.04
CA TYR A 420 4.92 3.72 17.95
C TYR A 420 4.60 2.34 17.39
N CYS A 421 4.71 2.18 16.06
CA CYS A 421 4.31 0.97 15.33
C CYS A 421 2.89 0.47 15.65
N SER A 422 2.01 1.31 16.21
CA SER A 422 0.60 0.96 16.35
C SER A 422 -0.02 0.79 14.97
N VAL A 423 -0.88 -0.21 14.84
CA VAL A 423 -1.55 -0.60 13.60
C VAL A 423 -3.02 -0.26 13.70
N THR A 424 -3.53 0.50 12.74
CA THR A 424 -4.95 0.80 12.58
C THR A 424 -5.41 0.35 11.21
N ALA A 425 -6.31 -0.63 11.17
CA ALA A 425 -6.88 -1.17 9.94
C ALA A 425 -8.26 -0.56 9.67
N LEU A 426 -8.37 0.11 8.54
CA LEU A 426 -9.60 0.70 8.01
C LEU A 426 -10.04 -0.10 6.80
N GLN A 427 -11.32 -0.45 6.73
CA GLN A 427 -11.89 -1.19 5.62
C GLN A 427 -13.06 -0.42 5.02
N ARG A 428 -13.17 -0.40 3.70
CA ARG A 428 -14.36 0.11 3.00
C ARG A 428 -14.76 -0.81 1.86
N HIS A 429 -16.02 -0.74 1.46
CA HIS A 429 -16.46 -1.41 0.24
C HIS A 429 -15.79 -0.77 -0.99
N ASN A 430 -15.38 -1.60 -1.95
CA ASN A 430 -14.81 -1.18 -3.21
C ASN A 430 -15.78 -1.51 -4.35
N ASN A 431 -16.37 -0.46 -4.92
CA ASN A 431 -17.35 -0.53 -6.02
C ASN A 431 -16.69 -0.36 -7.41
N TYR A 432 -15.40 -0.65 -7.57
CA TYR A 432 -14.72 -0.54 -8.88
C TYR A 432 -15.35 -1.49 -9.90
N TYR A 433 -15.56 -2.75 -9.49
CA TYR A 433 -16.19 -3.78 -10.31
C TYR A 433 -17.64 -4.04 -9.88
N ARG A 434 -18.52 -4.25 -10.86
CA ARG A 434 -19.88 -4.77 -10.67
C ARG A 434 -19.94 -6.22 -11.12
N ILE A 435 -20.63 -7.03 -10.33
CA ILE A 435 -20.87 -8.44 -10.65
C ILE A 435 -22.34 -8.59 -11.12
N PRO A 436 -22.61 -8.64 -12.44
CA PRO A 436 -23.98 -8.70 -12.95
C PRO A 436 -24.72 -9.96 -12.50
N ALA A 437 -26.04 -9.87 -12.40
CA ALA A 437 -26.91 -11.02 -12.14
C ALA A 437 -26.84 -12.06 -13.28
N ALA A 438 -27.15 -13.33 -12.98
CA ALA A 438 -27.10 -14.43 -13.96
C ALA A 438 -27.95 -14.15 -15.22
N GLU A 439 -29.14 -13.58 -15.05
CA GLU A 439 -30.03 -13.19 -16.15
C GLU A 439 -29.43 -12.11 -17.04
N GLU A 440 -28.69 -11.15 -16.47
CA GLU A 440 -27.99 -10.13 -17.25
C GLU A 440 -26.81 -10.73 -18.01
N ARG A 441 -26.08 -11.67 -17.39
CA ARG A 441 -24.99 -12.41 -18.06
C ARG A 441 -25.50 -13.18 -19.27
N GLN A 442 -26.58 -13.96 -19.11
CA GLN A 442 -27.19 -14.74 -20.18
C GLN A 442 -27.68 -13.84 -21.33
N ARG A 443 -28.32 -12.70 -21.02
CA ARG A 443 -28.76 -11.73 -22.05
C ARG A 443 -27.60 -11.16 -22.87
N ARG A 444 -26.47 -10.86 -22.22
CA ARG A 444 -25.27 -10.36 -22.92
C ARG A 444 -24.63 -11.43 -23.80
N GLU A 445 -24.52 -12.67 -23.31
CA GLU A 445 -23.98 -13.80 -24.08
C GLU A 445 -24.84 -14.14 -25.31
N ALA A 446 -26.17 -14.09 -25.17
CA ALA A 446 -27.09 -14.26 -26.28
C ALA A 446 -26.97 -13.13 -27.33
N SER A 447 -26.81 -11.89 -26.87
CA SER A 447 -26.63 -10.72 -27.75
C SER A 447 -25.30 -10.80 -28.53
N ALA A 448 -24.21 -11.18 -27.86
CA ALA A 448 -22.90 -11.33 -28.50
C ALA A 448 -22.89 -12.46 -29.55
N SER A 449 -23.59 -13.57 -29.27
CA SER A 449 -23.72 -14.71 -30.18
C SER A 449 -24.54 -14.37 -31.43
N THR A 450 -25.56 -13.51 -31.29
CA THR A 450 -26.38 -13.03 -32.42
C THR A 450 -25.58 -12.12 -33.37
N LEU A 451 -24.78 -11.20 -32.81
CA LEU A 451 -23.90 -10.32 -33.58
C LEU A 451 -22.78 -11.09 -34.32
N ALA A 452 -22.16 -12.07 -33.65
CA ALA A 452 -21.12 -12.89 -34.26
C ALA A 452 -21.65 -13.72 -35.45
N ARG A 453 -22.91 -14.16 -35.38
CA ARG A 453 -23.56 -14.92 -36.47
C ARG A 453 -23.91 -14.02 -37.66
N ALA A 454 -24.34 -12.79 -37.41
CA ALA A 454 -24.59 -11.80 -38.47
C ALA A 454 -23.31 -11.40 -39.22
N GLN A 455 -22.17 -11.25 -38.53
CA GLN A 455 -20.88 -10.95 -39.17
C GLN A 455 -20.32 -12.11 -40.00
N LYS A 456 -20.54 -13.36 -39.59
CA LYS A 456 -20.10 -14.54 -40.37
C LYS A 456 -20.90 -14.75 -41.66
N HIS A 457 -22.13 -14.24 -41.76
CA HIS A 457 -22.93 -14.33 -42.99
C HIS A 457 -22.85 -13.08 -43.89
N GLY A 458 -22.05 -12.07 -43.51
CA GLY A 458 -21.87 -10.80 -44.24
C GLY A 458 -20.90 -10.81 -45.43
N LYS A 459 -20.73 -11.95 -46.11
CA LYS A 459 -20.05 -12.03 -47.43
C LYS A 459 -21.03 -12.58 -48.48
N CYS A 460 -22.08 -11.84 -48.76
CA CYS A 460 -22.79 -11.97 -50.04
C CYS A 460 -23.31 -10.60 -50.44
N TYR A 461 -22.63 -9.99 -51.41
CA TYR A 461 -23.13 -8.82 -52.11
C TYR A 461 -24.45 -9.17 -52.80
N ALA A 462 -25.54 -8.52 -52.40
CA ALA A 462 -26.74 -8.46 -53.23
C ALA A 462 -27.34 -7.06 -53.13
N LYS A 463 -27.14 -6.28 -54.20
CA LYS A 463 -27.95 -5.10 -54.51
C LYS A 463 -29.41 -5.54 -54.54
N LYS A 464 -30.24 -5.08 -53.61
CA LYS A 464 -31.69 -5.02 -53.85
C LYS A 464 -32.34 -3.92 -53.04
N LYS A 465 -32.95 -2.98 -53.77
CA LYS A 465 -33.98 -2.06 -53.28
C LYS A 465 -35.16 -2.89 -52.78
N SER A 466 -35.58 -2.68 -51.54
CA SER A 466 -36.97 -2.91 -51.15
C SER A 466 -37.35 -2.06 -49.94
N ASN A 467 -38.37 -1.22 -50.16
CA ASN A 467 -39.17 -0.61 -49.12
C ASN A 467 -39.88 -1.71 -48.34
N THR A 468 -39.67 -1.78 -47.02
CA THR A 468 -40.56 -2.52 -46.14
C THR A 468 -40.61 -1.85 -44.77
N LEU A 469 -41.84 -1.54 -44.34
CA LEU A 469 -42.16 -0.93 -43.05
C LEU A 469 -41.66 -1.77 -41.86
N PRO A 470 -41.32 -1.13 -40.72
CA PRO A 470 -40.97 -1.84 -39.51
C PRO A 470 -42.24 -2.42 -38.85
N SER A 471 -42.29 -3.75 -38.80
CA SER A 471 -43.22 -4.53 -37.98
C SER A 471 -42.97 -4.26 -36.49
N LYS A 472 -43.91 -3.57 -35.85
CA LYS A 472 -44.05 -3.50 -34.39
C LYS A 472 -44.18 -4.93 -33.85
N ASN A 473 -43.15 -5.46 -33.21
CA ASN A 473 -43.29 -6.62 -32.35
C ASN A 473 -42.61 -6.40 -31.00
N GLN A 474 -43.48 -6.45 -29.99
CA GLN A 474 -43.23 -6.81 -28.61
C GLN A 474 -42.27 -5.91 -27.82
N LEU A 475 -42.83 -4.82 -27.30
CA LEU A 475 -42.39 -4.30 -26.02
C LEU A 475 -42.62 -5.38 -24.95
N THR A 476 -41.59 -6.17 -24.66
CA THR A 476 -41.40 -6.68 -23.30
C THR A 476 -41.29 -5.47 -22.39
N ALA A 477 -42.32 -5.22 -21.59
CA ALA A 477 -42.31 -4.17 -20.59
C ALA A 477 -41.05 -4.34 -19.71
N PRO A 478 -40.26 -3.27 -19.49
CA PRO A 478 -39.13 -3.34 -18.58
C PRO A 478 -39.70 -3.65 -17.20
N ILE A 479 -39.36 -4.83 -16.66
CA ILE A 479 -39.60 -5.14 -15.26
C ILE A 479 -38.82 -4.09 -14.49
N ARG A 480 -39.55 -3.10 -13.97
CA ARG A 480 -39.02 -1.98 -13.20
C ARG A 480 -38.70 -2.52 -11.81
N THR A 481 -37.63 -3.30 -11.69
CA THR A 481 -37.08 -3.68 -10.40
C THR A 481 -36.68 -2.40 -9.69
N ARG A 482 -37.25 -2.19 -8.50
CA ARG A 482 -36.91 -1.04 -7.65
C ARG A 482 -35.38 -1.05 -7.46
N PRO A 483 -34.68 0.06 -7.71
CA PRO A 483 -33.24 0.14 -7.48
C PRO A 483 -32.93 -0.24 -6.04
N LEU A 484 -31.99 -1.15 -5.87
CA LEU A 484 -31.53 -1.53 -4.55
C LEU A 484 -30.78 -0.35 -3.91
N PRO A 485 -30.84 -0.18 -2.58
CA PRO A 485 -30.13 0.91 -1.92
C PRO A 485 -28.62 0.81 -2.15
N PRO A 486 -27.90 1.95 -2.22
CA PRO A 486 -26.45 1.94 -2.40
C PRO A 486 -25.73 1.13 -1.32
N LEU A 487 -24.64 0.46 -1.72
CA LEU A 487 -23.71 -0.12 -0.76
C LEU A 487 -22.95 1.00 -0.07
N SER A 488 -22.75 0.85 1.24
CA SER A 488 -22.02 1.84 2.03
C SER A 488 -20.55 1.84 1.64
N VAL A 489 -20.08 2.93 1.02
CA VAL A 489 -18.65 3.19 0.75
C VAL A 489 -17.92 3.82 1.94
N GLU A 490 -18.61 3.97 3.09
CA GLU A 490 -18.00 4.45 4.32
C GLU A 490 -16.90 3.51 4.81
N TRP A 491 -15.85 4.09 5.37
CA TRP A 491 -14.84 3.33 6.07
C TRP A 491 -15.36 2.85 7.42
N ASN A 492 -14.87 1.70 7.83
CA ASN A 492 -15.11 1.11 9.13
C ASN A 492 -13.77 0.70 9.75
N VAL A 493 -13.65 0.86 11.06
CA VAL A 493 -12.49 0.40 11.81
C VAL A 493 -12.60 -1.12 11.96
N GLN A 494 -11.67 -1.85 11.34
CA GLN A 494 -11.62 -3.31 11.46
C GLN A 494 -10.82 -3.73 12.71
N ALA A 495 -9.71 -3.04 12.97
CA ALA A 495 -8.87 -3.30 14.12
C ALA A 495 -8.02 -2.07 14.44
N VAL A 496 -7.80 -1.80 15.73
CA VAL A 496 -6.73 -0.93 16.23
C VAL A 496 -5.89 -1.77 17.17
N GLY A 497 -4.57 -1.61 17.17
CA GLY A 497 -3.68 -2.25 18.13
C GLY A 497 -2.33 -1.54 18.27
N SER A 498 -1.69 -1.72 19.42
CA SER A 498 -0.36 -1.20 19.75
C SER A 498 0.62 -2.36 19.98
N THR A 499 1.89 -2.11 19.75
CA THR A 499 2.98 -2.94 20.29
C THR A 499 3.37 -2.40 21.66
N ASP A 500 2.66 -2.77 22.72
CA ASP A 500 3.06 -2.39 24.08
C ASP A 500 4.16 -3.36 24.55
N LEU A 501 5.40 -2.86 24.61
CA LEU A 501 6.61 -3.53 25.10
C LEU A 501 6.91 -4.90 24.46
N LEU A 502 7.25 -4.92 23.16
CA LEU A 502 7.78 -6.10 22.45
C LEU A 502 6.99 -7.42 22.59
N ARG A 503 5.79 -7.44 23.18
CA ARG A 503 4.95 -8.64 23.40
C ARG A 503 3.47 -8.26 23.44
N THR A 504 2.97 -7.91 22.25
CA THR A 504 1.57 -7.97 21.75
C THR A 504 0.41 -7.95 22.76
N ARG A 505 -0.51 -6.96 22.63
CA ARG A 505 -2.00 -7.04 22.75
C ARG A 505 -2.56 -5.64 22.43
N ILE A 506 -3.71 -5.36 21.79
CA ILE A 506 -4.97 -6.06 21.51
C ILE A 506 -5.67 -5.37 20.32
N VAL A 507 -6.57 -6.14 19.70
CA VAL A 507 -7.61 -5.80 18.72
C VAL A 507 -8.76 -5.01 19.35
N ILE A 508 -9.22 -3.93 18.72
CA ILE A 508 -10.60 -3.42 18.92
C ILE A 508 -11.44 -3.84 17.72
N GLU A 509 -12.30 -4.84 17.92
CA GLU A 509 -13.44 -5.10 17.03
C GLU A 509 -14.55 -4.12 17.42
N TYR A 510 -14.96 -3.27 16.49
CA TYR A 510 -16.33 -2.76 16.49
C TYR A 510 -17.13 -3.65 15.55
N THR A 511 -17.56 -4.80 16.05
CA THR A 511 -18.79 -5.40 15.53
C THR A 511 -19.96 -4.55 16.01
N LYS A 512 -20.93 -4.34 15.11
CA LYS A 512 -22.13 -3.52 15.33
C LYS A 512 -22.87 -3.86 16.62
#